data_AF-A0A7J9NB24-F1
#
_entry.id   AF-A0A7J9NB24-F1
#
_cell.length_a   1.000
_cell.length_b   1.000
_cell.length_c   1.000
_cell.angle_alpha   90.00
_cell.angle_beta   90.00
_cell.angle_gamma   90.00
#
_symmetry.space_group_name_H-M   'P 1'
#
loop_
_entity.id
_entity.type
_entity.pdbx_description
1 polymer ?
#
loop_
_entity_poly.entity_id
_entity_poly.type
_entity_poly.pdbx_seq_one_letter_code
_entity_poly.pdbx_strand_id
1 'polypeptide(L)'
;MAWGSMEKHLFRRGSYFPPLPWGIRMKVALGAAKGLAFLHNAKTQVIYRDLKTSNILLDSNYNTKLSDFGLARDGPTGDRSHVSTRVMGTYGYAAPEYLATGHLTAKSDIYSFGVVLLEMLSGRRAIDKNRPSGEHNLVDWAKPYLTNKRRIFRPVSKVSIH
;
A
#
# COMPACT_ATOMS: atom_id res chain seq x y z
N MET A 1 18.04 -0.75 -4.04
CA MET A 1 18.51 -0.56 -2.65
C MET A 1 18.90 -1.92 -2.05
N ALA A 2 19.77 -1.95 -1.05
CA ALA A 2 20.43 -3.16 -0.55
C ALA A 2 19.48 -4.32 -0.19
N TRP A 3 18.35 -4.04 0.45
CA TRP A 3 17.40 -5.09 0.86
C TRP A 3 16.25 -5.31 -0.13
N GLY A 4 16.19 -4.58 -1.23
CA GLY A 4 15.10 -4.69 -2.22
C GLY A 4 13.78 -4.10 -1.72
N SER A 5 12.65 -4.61 -2.22
CA SER A 5 11.31 -4.10 -1.93
C SER A 5 10.68 -4.73 -0.69
N MET A 6 9.76 -4.01 -0.04
CA MET A 6 8.97 -4.52 1.09
C MET A 6 8.19 -5.79 0.72
N GLU A 7 7.71 -5.89 -0.52
CA GLU A 7 7.05 -7.10 -1.05
C GLU A 7 7.90 -8.36 -0.86
N LYS A 8 9.21 -8.27 -1.15
CA LYS A 8 10.15 -9.39 -1.01
C LYS A 8 10.24 -9.88 0.44
N HIS A 9 10.08 -8.99 1.40
CA HIS A 9 10.14 -9.29 2.83
C HIS A 9 8.80 -9.73 3.42
N LEU A 10 7.69 -9.47 2.73
CA LEU A 10 6.35 -9.86 3.19
C LEU A 10 5.92 -11.22 2.66
N PHE A 11 6.22 -11.55 1.39
CA PHE A 11 5.61 -12.70 0.73
C PHE A 11 6.56 -13.82 0.34
N ARG A 12 7.88 -13.61 0.45
CA ARG A 12 8.85 -14.67 0.17
C ARG A 12 8.84 -15.68 1.31
N ARG A 13 8.35 -16.89 1.04
CA ARG A 13 8.32 -17.99 2.00
C ARG A 13 9.51 -18.91 1.77
N GLY A 14 10.21 -19.21 2.86
CA GLY A 14 11.28 -20.22 2.94
C GLY A 14 11.73 -20.32 4.39
N SER A 15 12.15 -21.51 4.83
CA SER A 15 12.60 -21.78 6.21
C SER A 15 13.74 -20.87 6.68
N TYR A 16 14.47 -20.26 5.75
CA TYR A 16 15.62 -19.38 6.01
C TYR A 16 15.28 -17.88 6.05
N PHE A 17 14.04 -17.47 5.80
CA PHE A 17 13.64 -16.06 5.78
C PHE A 17 12.46 -15.82 6.71
N PRO A 18 12.72 -15.51 8.01
CA PRO A 18 11.66 -15.19 8.94
C PRO A 18 10.93 -13.90 8.50
N PRO A 19 9.62 -13.78 8.77
CA PRO A 19 8.88 -12.56 8.50
C PRO A 19 9.48 -11.36 9.22
N LEU A 20 9.41 -10.17 8.61
CA LEU A 20 9.91 -8.96 9.28
C LEU A 20 9.21 -8.74 10.62
N PRO A 21 9.97 -8.41 11.70
CA PRO A 21 9.40 -8.03 12.99
C PRO A 21 8.44 -6.84 12.85
N TRP A 22 7.40 -6.83 13.69
CA TRP A 22 6.38 -5.80 13.66
C TRP A 22 6.93 -4.37 13.75
N GLY A 23 7.90 -4.14 14.64
CA GLY A 23 8.56 -2.83 14.78
C GLY A 23 9.22 -2.35 13.49
N ILE A 24 9.81 -3.27 12.71
CA ILE A 24 10.40 -2.94 11.40
C ILE A 24 9.30 -2.63 10.38
N ARG A 25 8.19 -3.39 10.37
CA ARG A 25 7.05 -3.07 9.49
C ARG A 25 6.50 -1.66 9.76
N MET A 26 6.38 -1.28 11.03
CA MET A 26 5.95 0.06 11.42
C MET A 26 6.95 1.15 11.06
N LYS A 27 8.26 0.89 11.24
CA LYS A 27 9.30 1.80 10.75
C LYS A 27 9.18 2.03 9.24
N VAL A 28 8.97 0.96 8.47
CA VAL A 28 8.82 1.03 7.02
C VAL A 28 7.57 1.79 6.61
N ALA A 29 6.42 1.49 7.24
CA ALA A 29 5.15 2.17 7.02
C ALA A 29 5.26 3.68 7.29
N LEU A 30 5.90 4.06 8.40
CA LEU A 30 6.15 5.46 8.74
C LEU A 30 7.04 6.14 7.70
N GLY A 31 8.10 5.47 7.23
CA GLY A 31 8.96 6.00 6.16
C GLY A 31 8.21 6.21 4.85
N ALA A 32 7.35 5.27 4.45
CA ALA A 32 6.50 5.39 3.27
C ALA A 32 5.49 6.54 3.42
N ALA A 33 4.85 6.67 4.59
CA ALA A 33 3.92 7.76 4.89
C ALA A 33 4.60 9.13 4.83
N LYS A 34 5.83 9.26 5.36
CA LYS A 34 6.63 10.49 5.26
C LYS A 34 6.95 10.83 3.81
N GLY A 35 7.37 9.84 3.02
CA GLY A 35 7.62 10.02 1.59
C GLY A 35 6.37 10.49 0.83
N LEU A 36 5.23 9.87 1.10
CA LEU A 36 3.97 10.24 0.46
C LEU A 36 3.49 11.62 0.89
N ALA A 37 3.58 11.94 2.19
CA ALA A 37 3.26 13.27 2.71
C ALA A 37 4.16 14.35 2.11
N PHE A 38 5.44 14.07 1.89
CA PHE A 38 6.35 14.99 1.20
C PHE A 38 5.86 15.31 -0.22
N LEU A 39 5.45 14.30 -1.00
CA LEU A 39 4.92 14.49 -2.35
C LEU A 39 3.62 15.30 -2.35
N HIS A 40 2.71 15.02 -1.42
CA HIS A 40 1.41 15.68 -1.35
C HIS A 40 1.49 17.14 -0.92
N ASN A 41 2.52 17.51 -0.14
CA ASN A 41 2.76 18.86 0.37
C ASN A 41 3.81 19.64 -0.44
N ALA A 42 4.32 19.08 -1.54
CA ALA A 42 5.23 19.81 -2.42
C ALA A 42 4.54 21.03 -3.04
N LYS A 43 5.32 22.06 -3.40
CA LYS A 43 4.81 23.30 -4.02
C LYS A 43 3.91 23.02 -5.22
N THR A 44 4.35 22.10 -6.08
CA THR A 44 3.49 21.42 -7.03
C THR A 44 3.17 20.07 -6.40
N GLN A 45 1.93 19.88 -5.94
CA GLN A 45 1.50 18.62 -5.37
C GLN A 45 1.80 17.48 -6.36
N VAL A 46 2.32 16.36 -5.89
CA VAL A 46 2.55 15.17 -6.72
C VAL A 46 1.67 14.03 -6.19
N ILE A 47 0.83 13.48 -7.06
CA ILE A 47 0.05 12.26 -6.81
C ILE A 47 0.86 11.08 -7.34
N TYR A 48 1.17 10.13 -6.47
CA TYR A 48 2.09 9.04 -6.75
C TYR A 48 1.47 7.94 -7.62
N ARG A 49 0.17 7.66 -7.42
CA ARG A 49 -0.72 6.83 -8.24
C ARG A 49 -0.42 5.32 -8.29
N ASP A 50 0.79 4.87 -7.98
CA ASP A 50 1.17 3.45 -7.97
C ASP A 50 1.80 3.01 -6.64
N LEU A 51 1.17 3.38 -5.53
CA LEU A 51 1.64 2.95 -4.20
C LEU A 51 1.29 1.49 -3.93
N LYS A 52 2.33 0.66 -3.81
CA LYS A 52 2.27 -0.77 -3.49
C LYS A 52 3.54 -1.23 -2.77
N THR A 53 3.50 -2.39 -2.11
CA THR A 53 4.66 -2.91 -1.38
C THR A 53 5.88 -3.20 -2.25
N SER A 54 5.71 -3.43 -3.57
CA SER A 54 6.82 -3.58 -4.53
C SER A 54 7.59 -2.28 -4.75
N ASN A 55 6.92 -1.12 -4.62
CA ASN A 55 7.47 0.21 -4.87
C ASN A 55 8.02 0.88 -3.60
N ILE A 56 8.06 0.15 -2.49
CA ILE A 56 8.64 0.57 -1.21
C ILE A 56 9.98 -0.14 -1.06
N LEU A 57 11.09 0.57 -1.27
CA LEU A 57 12.44 0.02 -1.22
C LEU A 57 13.11 0.26 0.13
N LEU A 58 13.97 -0.68 0.55
CA LEU A 58 14.63 -0.69 1.86
C LEU A 58 16.16 -0.65 1.73
N ASP A 59 16.82 0.23 2.50
CA ASP A 59 18.29 0.22 2.67
C ASP A 59 18.73 -0.74 3.77
N SER A 60 20.06 -0.85 3.97
CA SER A 60 20.71 -1.71 4.97
C SER A 60 20.13 -1.57 6.39
N ASN A 61 19.58 -0.40 6.71
CA ASN A 61 19.04 -0.03 8.02
C ASN A 61 17.51 -0.05 8.06
N TYR A 62 16.84 -0.64 7.06
CA TYR A 62 15.38 -0.63 6.90
C TYR A 62 14.78 0.78 6.81
N ASN A 63 15.54 1.76 6.30
CA ASN A 63 14.95 3.03 5.91
C ASN A 63 14.27 2.89 4.55
N THR A 64 13.12 3.56 4.42
CA THR A 64 12.26 3.47 3.26
C THR A 64 12.57 4.52 2.22
N LYS A 65 12.49 4.14 0.94
CA LYS A 65 12.32 5.08 -0.19
C LYS A 65 11.19 4.61 -1.10
N LEU A 66 10.40 5.55 -1.59
CA LEU A 66 9.45 5.31 -2.67
C LEU A 66 10.23 5.21 -3.99
N SER A 67 9.84 4.30 -4.88
CA SER A 67 10.49 4.07 -6.19
C SER A 67 9.46 3.97 -7.31
N ASP A 68 9.89 4.06 -8.56
CA ASP A 68 8.98 3.97 -9.72
C ASP A 68 7.89 5.06 -9.72
N PHE A 69 8.29 6.23 -10.19
CA PHE A 69 7.42 7.39 -10.37
C PHE A 69 6.85 7.45 -11.79
N GLY A 70 6.91 6.37 -12.57
CA GLY A 70 6.49 6.36 -13.98
C GLY A 70 5.02 6.70 -14.21
N LEU A 71 4.18 6.51 -13.18
CA LEU A 71 2.76 6.84 -13.21
C LEU A 71 2.40 8.12 -12.44
N ALA A 72 3.38 8.73 -11.77
CA ALA A 72 3.15 9.92 -10.96
C ALA A 72 2.61 11.08 -11.81
N ARG A 73 1.81 11.94 -11.19
CA ARG A 73 1.18 13.09 -11.83
C ARG A 73 1.22 14.29 -10.92
N ASP A 74 1.37 15.46 -11.51
CA ASP A 74 1.07 16.70 -10.81
C ASP A 74 -0.39 16.68 -10.36
N GLY A 75 -0.64 17.16 -9.16
CA GLY A 75 -1.96 17.32 -8.57
C GLY A 75 -2.76 18.39 -9.30
N PRO A 76 -4.04 18.56 -8.92
CA PRO A 76 -4.87 19.58 -9.52
C PRO A 76 -4.29 20.99 -9.30
N THR A 77 -4.41 21.83 -10.31
CA THR A 77 -3.96 23.24 -10.30
C THR A 77 -5.15 24.19 -10.40
N GLY A 78 -5.04 25.39 -9.82
CA GLY A 78 -6.13 26.37 -9.78
C GLY A 78 -7.32 25.85 -8.96
N ASP A 79 -8.53 26.05 -9.46
CA ASP A 79 -9.77 25.69 -8.76
C ASP A 79 -10.22 24.23 -8.97
N ARG A 80 -9.38 23.39 -9.57
CA ARG A 80 -9.71 21.98 -9.81
C ARG A 80 -9.60 21.19 -8.51
N SER A 81 -10.53 20.26 -8.30
CA SER A 81 -10.51 19.35 -7.14
C SER A 81 -9.77 18.04 -7.41
N HIS A 82 -9.53 17.70 -8.69
CA HIS A 82 -8.95 16.43 -9.12
C HIS A 82 -8.25 16.56 -10.48
N VAL A 83 -7.50 15.52 -10.83
CA VAL A 83 -6.90 15.34 -12.15
C VAL A 83 -7.72 14.29 -12.91
N SER A 84 -8.38 14.68 -13.99
CA SER A 84 -9.08 13.72 -14.86
C SER A 84 -8.06 13.01 -15.74
N THR A 85 -7.97 11.68 -15.62
CA THR A 85 -7.02 10.87 -16.39
C THR A 85 -7.59 9.47 -16.64
N ARG A 86 -7.11 8.79 -17.68
CA ARG A 86 -7.33 7.34 -17.84
C ARG A 86 -6.97 6.62 -16.54
N VAL A 87 -7.74 5.61 -16.16
CA VAL A 87 -7.42 4.76 -14.99
C VAL A 87 -6.12 3.99 -15.25
N MET A 88 -5.11 4.22 -14.41
CA MET A 88 -3.81 3.53 -14.41
C MET A 88 -3.33 3.34 -12.97
N GLY A 89 -2.52 2.32 -12.76
CA GLY A 89 -2.03 1.90 -11.45
C GLY A 89 -2.14 0.38 -11.32
N THR A 90 -1.69 -0.15 -10.19
CA THR A 90 -1.73 -1.60 -9.96
C THR A 90 -3.10 -2.05 -9.45
N TYR A 91 -3.65 -3.08 -10.10
CA TYR A 91 -4.93 -3.68 -9.72
C TYR A 91 -4.89 -4.20 -8.26
N GLY A 92 -5.94 -3.89 -7.50
CA GLY A 92 -6.05 -4.19 -6.07
C GLY A 92 -5.62 -3.06 -5.13
N TYR A 93 -4.95 -2.02 -5.65
CA TYR A 93 -4.53 -0.84 -4.87
C TYR A 93 -5.32 0.42 -5.21
N ALA A 94 -5.89 0.48 -6.41
CA ALA A 94 -6.61 1.66 -6.89
C ALA A 94 -7.89 1.95 -6.08
N ALA A 95 -8.08 3.22 -5.74
CA ALA A 95 -9.24 3.68 -5.01
C ALA A 95 -10.54 3.51 -5.82
N PRO A 96 -11.66 3.08 -5.19
CA PRO A 96 -12.91 2.79 -5.91
C PRO A 96 -13.47 4.00 -6.64
N GLU A 97 -13.38 5.19 -6.06
CA GLU A 97 -13.81 6.44 -6.68
C GLU A 97 -12.96 6.78 -7.91
N TYR A 98 -11.65 6.51 -7.87
CA TYR A 98 -10.76 6.71 -9.00
C TYR A 98 -11.07 5.72 -10.13
N LEU A 99 -11.31 4.45 -9.80
CA LEU A 99 -11.71 3.42 -10.77
C LEU A 99 -13.03 3.77 -11.47
N ALA A 100 -13.99 4.32 -10.73
CA ALA A 100 -15.32 4.63 -11.26
C ALA A 100 -15.35 5.90 -12.13
N THR A 101 -14.54 6.91 -11.79
CA THR A 101 -14.66 8.25 -12.39
C THR A 101 -13.45 8.70 -13.20
N GLY A 102 -12.29 8.06 -13.01
CA GLY A 102 -11.01 8.56 -13.52
C GLY A 102 -10.50 9.82 -12.80
N HIS A 103 -11.15 10.25 -11.72
CA HIS A 103 -10.74 11.40 -10.92
C HIS A 103 -9.61 11.00 -9.97
N LEU A 104 -8.40 11.39 -10.31
CA LEU A 104 -7.21 11.13 -9.53
C LEU A 104 -6.97 12.28 -8.53
N THR A 105 -6.76 11.93 -7.26
CA THR A 105 -6.46 12.88 -6.17
C THR A 105 -5.39 12.32 -5.24
N ALA A 106 -4.85 13.16 -4.35
CA ALA A 106 -3.99 12.70 -3.25
C ALA A 106 -4.69 11.65 -2.36
N LYS A 107 -6.03 11.68 -2.25
CA LYS A 107 -6.81 10.67 -1.49
C LYS A 107 -6.76 9.29 -2.14
N SER A 108 -6.56 9.20 -3.45
CA SER A 108 -6.35 7.92 -4.14
C SER A 108 -5.06 7.23 -3.68
N ASP A 109 -4.00 7.99 -3.39
CA ASP A 109 -2.79 7.44 -2.77
C ASP A 109 -3.02 7.03 -1.32
N ILE A 110 -3.85 7.75 -0.56
CA ILE A 110 -4.19 7.39 0.83
C ILE A 110 -4.94 6.05 0.88
N TYR A 111 -5.85 5.81 -0.07
CA TYR A 111 -6.50 4.50 -0.20
C TYR A 111 -5.46 3.41 -0.49
N SER A 112 -4.59 3.64 -1.47
CA SER A 112 -3.52 2.69 -1.84
C SER A 112 -2.59 2.41 -0.66
N PHE A 113 -2.27 3.41 0.16
CA PHE A 113 -1.51 3.27 1.39
C PHE A 113 -2.24 2.39 2.42
N GLY A 114 -3.56 2.53 2.53
CA GLY A 114 -4.39 1.63 3.35
C GLY A 114 -4.27 0.16 2.94
N VAL A 115 -4.23 -0.12 1.63
CA VAL A 115 -3.98 -1.47 1.12
C VAL A 115 -2.60 -1.97 1.51
N VAL A 116 -1.55 -1.14 1.37
CA VAL A 116 -0.19 -1.46 1.83
C VAL A 116 -0.14 -1.79 3.33
N LEU A 117 -0.85 -1.02 4.16
CA LEU A 117 -0.95 -1.31 5.60
C LEU A 117 -1.62 -2.66 5.88
N LEU A 118 -2.67 -3.01 5.13
CA LEU A 118 -3.31 -4.33 5.24
C LEU A 118 -2.36 -5.46 4.83
N GLU A 119 -1.55 -5.28 3.79
CA GLU A 119 -0.53 -6.26 3.41
C GLU A 119 0.52 -6.44 4.52
N MET A 120 1.02 -5.33 5.09
CA MET A 120 1.98 -5.36 6.19
C MET A 120 1.39 -6.00 7.46
N LEU A 121 0.11 -5.79 7.73
CA LEU A 121 -0.58 -6.34 8.90
C LEU A 121 -0.84 -7.84 8.76
N SER A 122 -1.32 -8.27 7.58
CA SER A 122 -1.84 -9.62 7.37
C SER A 122 -0.85 -10.59 6.73
N GLY A 123 0.22 -10.08 6.12
CA GLY A 123 1.12 -10.89 5.30
C GLY A 123 0.44 -11.51 4.07
N ARG A 124 -0.72 -10.97 3.65
CA ARG A 124 -1.45 -11.38 2.44
C ARG A 124 -1.22 -10.37 1.32
N ARG A 125 -1.17 -10.86 0.08
CA ARG A 125 -1.08 -10.01 -1.12
C ARG A 125 -2.41 -9.29 -1.34
N ALA A 126 -2.35 -8.07 -1.89
CA ALA A 126 -3.52 -7.28 -2.26
C ALA A 126 -4.48 -8.05 -3.19
N ILE A 127 -3.92 -8.85 -4.11
CA ILE A 127 -4.63 -9.78 -4.97
C ILE A 127 -3.95 -11.16 -4.90
N ASP A 128 -4.71 -12.19 -4.55
CA ASP A 128 -4.23 -13.58 -4.46
C ASP A 128 -5.29 -14.54 -5.05
N LYS A 129 -5.07 -14.94 -6.30
CA LYS A 129 -5.99 -15.85 -7.04
C LYS A 129 -5.99 -17.28 -6.52
N ASN A 130 -5.06 -17.63 -5.64
CA ASN A 130 -4.98 -18.97 -5.05
C ASN A 130 -5.81 -19.08 -3.76
N ARG A 131 -6.48 -18.00 -3.34
CA ARG A 131 -7.38 -17.99 -2.18
C ARG A 131 -8.78 -18.50 -2.55
N PRO A 132 -9.60 -18.87 -1.56
CA PRO A 132 -11.00 -19.20 -1.81
C PRO A 132 -11.75 -18.05 -2.50
N SER A 133 -12.83 -18.40 -3.22
CA SER A 133 -13.73 -17.44 -3.82
C SER A 133 -14.24 -16.44 -2.77
N GLY A 134 -14.23 -15.15 -3.10
CA GLY A 134 -14.55 -14.05 -2.17
C GLY A 134 -13.37 -13.57 -1.30
N GLU A 135 -12.22 -14.25 -1.32
CA GLU A 135 -10.99 -13.81 -0.62
C GLU A 135 -9.84 -13.38 -1.55
N HIS A 136 -10.09 -13.31 -2.87
CA HIS A 136 -9.06 -12.92 -3.83
C HIS A 136 -8.56 -11.48 -3.65
N ASN A 137 -9.44 -10.57 -3.24
CA ASN A 137 -9.10 -9.18 -2.97
C ASN A 137 -8.95 -8.96 -1.47
N LEU A 138 -7.79 -8.43 -1.07
CA LEU A 138 -7.45 -8.23 0.33
C LEU A 138 -8.39 -7.27 1.05
N VAL A 139 -8.82 -6.19 0.38
CA VAL A 139 -9.74 -5.21 0.93
C VAL A 139 -11.10 -5.86 1.17
N ASP A 140 -11.61 -6.62 0.21
CA ASP A 140 -12.89 -7.33 0.35
C ASP A 140 -12.85 -8.35 1.50
N TRP A 141 -11.74 -9.10 1.62
CA TRP A 141 -11.51 -9.98 2.74
C TRP A 141 -11.44 -9.24 4.09
N ALA A 142 -10.81 -8.06 4.12
CA ALA A 142 -10.60 -7.29 5.35
C ALA A 142 -11.86 -6.54 5.81
N LYS A 143 -12.76 -6.14 4.90
CA LYS A 143 -13.97 -5.35 5.18
C LYS A 143 -14.75 -5.81 6.43
N PRO A 144 -15.10 -7.10 6.61
CA PRO A 144 -15.86 -7.56 7.78
C PRO A 144 -15.14 -7.41 9.13
N TYR A 145 -13.81 -7.30 9.11
CA TYR A 145 -12.99 -7.13 10.31
C TYR A 145 -12.77 -5.66 10.66
N LEU A 146 -12.77 -4.78 9.66
CA LEU A 146 -12.58 -3.34 9.83
C LEU A 146 -13.86 -2.63 10.31
N THR A 147 -15.03 -3.14 9.98
CA THR A 147 -16.32 -2.57 10.41
C THR A 147 -16.71 -2.93 11.85
N ASN A 148 -15.99 -3.86 12.49
CA ASN A 148 -16.27 -4.28 13.86
C ASN A 148 -15.04 -4.10 14.75
N LYS A 149 -15.07 -3.10 15.64
CA LYS A 149 -13.95 -2.77 16.55
C LYS A 149 -13.46 -3.95 17.39
N ARG A 150 -14.33 -4.94 17.70
CA ARG A 150 -13.95 -6.16 18.45
C ARG A 150 -13.21 -7.20 17.60
N ARG A 151 -13.18 -7.05 16.27
CA ARG A 151 -12.57 -8.00 15.32
C ARG A 151 -11.27 -7.51 14.66
N ILE A 152 -10.84 -6.28 14.96
CA ILE A 152 -9.66 -5.63 14.38
C ILE A 152 -8.36 -6.44 14.61
N PHE A 153 -8.27 -7.23 15.70
CA PHE A 153 -7.08 -8.03 16.01
C PHE A 153 -7.06 -9.41 15.34
N ARG A 154 -8.16 -9.90 14.76
CA ARG A 154 -8.19 -11.23 14.10
C ARG A 154 -7.30 -11.34 12.86
N PRO A 155 -7.14 -10.30 12.03
CA PRO A 155 -6.14 -10.30 10.97
C PRO A 155 -4.70 -10.46 11.49
N VAL A 156 -4.42 -10.00 12.71
CA VAL A 156 -3.10 -10.01 13.36
C VAL A 156 -2.76 -11.38 13.95
N SER A 157 -3.75 -12.07 14.52
CA SER A 157 -3.54 -13.34 15.23
C SER A 157 -3.15 -14.53 14.33
N LYS A 158 -3.15 -14.38 13.01
CA LYS A 158 -2.62 -15.38 12.07
C LYS A 158 -1.16 -15.15 11.67
N VAL A 159 -0.56 -14.03 12.08
CA VAL A 159 0.83 -13.66 11.77
C VAL A 159 1.79 -13.91 12.93
N SER A 160 1.29 -14.05 14.17
CA SER A 160 2.10 -14.21 15.40
C SER A 160 2.07 -15.61 16.03
N ILE A 161 1.92 -16.67 15.24
CA ILE A 161 2.15 -18.04 15.73
C ILE A 161 2.99 -18.73 14.67
N HIS A 162 4.03 -19.46 15.10
CA HIS A 162 5.23 -19.94 14.38
C HIS A 162 6.43 -19.00 14.51
#